data_AF-A0A031IWL0-F1
#
_entry.id   AF-A0A031IWL0-F1
#
_cell.length_a   1.000
_cell.length_b   1.000
_cell.length_c   1.000
_cell.angle_alpha   90.00
_cell.angle_beta   90.00
_cell.angle_gamma   90.00
#
_symmetry.space_group_name_H-M   'P 1'
#
loop_
_entity.id
_entity.type
_entity.pdbx_description
1 polymer ?
#
loop_
_entity_poly.entity_id
_entity_poly.type
_entity_poly.pdbx_seq_one_letter_code
_entity_poly.pdbx_strand_id
1 'polypeptide(L)'
;MDVPPQGTISPHTYHYLFGLLAATGLRISEALALQCKDLVEDGLIVRNGKFGKQRLIALQPSTRQALEAYLALREKHAARGNDLFVTIRGRAPHKVRAHVVFVRLVPRDNQDERAASIKMRIATC
;
A
#
# COMPACT_ATOMS: atom_id res chain seq x y z
N MET A 1 -13.13 -16.26 -15.05
CA MET A 1 -12.78 -15.02 -14.33
C MET A 1 -12.55 -15.39 -12.88
N ASP A 2 -11.29 -15.55 -12.47
CA ASP A 2 -10.94 -16.00 -11.12
C ASP A 2 -10.67 -14.76 -10.24
N VAL A 3 -11.74 -14.26 -9.63
CA VAL A 3 -11.68 -13.18 -8.65
C VAL A 3 -11.23 -13.84 -7.35
N PRO A 4 -10.14 -13.39 -6.69
CA PRO A 4 -9.70 -14.00 -5.44
C PRO A 4 -10.83 -13.98 -4.40
N PRO A 5 -10.88 -14.98 -3.51
CA PRO A 5 -12.03 -15.24 -2.64
C PRO A 5 -12.48 -13.97 -1.91
N GLN A 6 -13.76 -13.62 -2.14
CA GLN A 6 -14.45 -12.40 -1.72
C GLN A 6 -14.64 -12.28 -0.19
N GLY A 7 -14.08 -13.21 0.59
CA GLY A 7 -14.07 -13.19 2.06
C GLY A 7 -12.69 -12.93 2.69
N THR A 8 -11.67 -12.61 1.89
CA THR A 8 -10.31 -12.36 2.40
C THR A 8 -10.00 -10.87 2.46
N ILE A 9 -9.15 -10.45 3.41
CA ILE A 9 -8.71 -9.05 3.52
C ILE A 9 -7.88 -8.57 2.32
N SER A 10 -7.26 -9.50 1.59
CA SER A 10 -6.23 -9.20 0.58
C SER A 10 -6.68 -8.23 -0.54
N PRO A 11 -7.87 -8.35 -1.14
CA PRO A 11 -8.33 -7.39 -2.16
C PRO A 11 -8.44 -5.97 -1.61
N HIS A 12 -8.95 -5.82 -0.38
CA HIS A 12 -9.00 -4.53 0.30
C HIS A 12 -7.59 -4.00 0.58
N THR A 13 -6.68 -4.85 1.05
CA THR A 13 -5.27 -4.48 1.25
C THR A 13 -4.65 -3.90 -0.01
N TYR A 14 -4.88 -4.51 -1.17
CA TYR A 14 -4.36 -3.98 -2.44
C TYR A 14 -5.05 -2.68 -2.87
N HIS A 15 -6.36 -2.55 -2.68
CA HIS A 15 -7.09 -1.32 -2.97
C HIS A 15 -6.51 -0.12 -2.19
N TYR A 16 -6.39 -0.24 -0.86
CA TYR A 16 -5.86 0.83 -0.03
C TYR A 16 -4.36 1.05 -0.21
N LEU A 17 -3.58 -0.02 -0.47
CA LEU A 17 -2.15 0.10 -0.77
C LEU A 17 -1.91 0.94 -2.02
N PHE A 18 -2.60 0.64 -3.12
CA PHE A 18 -2.42 1.39 -4.37
C PHE A 18 -3.00 2.81 -4.28
N GLY A 19 -4.11 2.98 -3.56
CA GLY A 19 -4.63 4.32 -3.24
C GLY A 19 -3.61 5.17 -2.49
N LEU A 20 -2.94 4.61 -1.49
CA LEU A 20 -1.88 5.31 -0.77
C LEU A 20 -0.72 5.66 -1.70
N LEU A 21 -0.22 4.72 -2.51
CA LEU A 21 0.87 4.98 -3.45
C LEU A 21 0.52 6.12 -4.43
N ALA A 22 -0.72 6.15 -4.93
CA ALA A 22 -1.19 7.19 -5.84
C ALA A 22 -1.31 8.57 -5.15
N ALA A 23 -1.75 8.60 -3.90
CA ALA A 23 -1.92 9.84 -3.15
C ALA A 23 -0.59 10.43 -2.63
N THR A 24 0.38 9.59 -2.28
CA THR A 24 1.60 10.03 -1.58
C THR A 24 2.88 9.87 -2.40
N GLY A 25 2.82 9.26 -3.58
CA GLY A 25 4.00 9.02 -4.43
C GLY A 25 5.06 8.12 -3.78
N LEU A 26 4.65 7.27 -2.83
CA LEU A 26 5.55 6.36 -2.12
C LEU A 26 6.14 5.31 -3.06
N ARG A 27 7.32 4.79 -2.72
CA ARG A 27 7.79 3.55 -3.38
C ARG A 27 7.02 2.37 -2.80
N ILE A 28 6.73 1.38 -3.63
CA ILE A 28 6.05 0.15 -3.17
C ILE A 28 6.78 -0.53 -2.01
N SER A 29 8.13 -0.54 -2.02
CA SER A 29 8.92 -1.11 -0.93
C SER A 29 8.78 -0.33 0.38
N GLU A 30 8.65 1.00 0.31
CA GLU A 30 8.42 1.85 1.47
C GLU A 30 7.01 1.57 2.03
N ALA A 31 5.99 1.53 1.17
CA ALA A 31 4.62 1.28 1.59
C ALA A 31 4.42 -0.13 2.20
N LEU A 32 5.09 -1.15 1.67
CA LEU A 32 5.05 -2.51 2.21
C LEU A 32 5.81 -2.66 3.53
N ALA A 33 6.73 -1.75 3.84
CA ALA A 33 7.49 -1.73 5.10
C ALA A 33 6.83 -0.88 6.19
N LEU A 34 5.72 -0.20 5.89
CA LEU A 34 4.97 0.59 6.86
C LEU A 34 4.40 -0.30 7.95
N GLN A 35 4.48 0.17 9.18
CA GLN A 35 3.84 -0.42 10.34
C GLN A 35 2.74 0.48 10.87
N CYS A 36 1.84 -0.07 11.67
CA CYS A 36 0.74 0.71 12.26
C CYS A 36 1.25 1.89 13.09
N LYS A 37 2.39 1.72 13.78
CA LYS A 37 3.05 2.79 14.56
C LYS A 37 3.65 3.92 13.71
N ASP A 38 3.77 3.73 12.40
CA ASP A 38 4.27 4.76 11.49
C ASP A 38 3.16 5.75 11.09
N LEU A 39 1.90 5.38 11.29
CA LEU A 39 0.78 6.30 11.14
C LEU A 39 0.65 7.12 12.43
N VAL A 40 1.11 8.37 12.37
CA VAL A 40 1.05 9.33 13.48
C VAL A 40 -0.02 10.38 13.21
N GLU A 41 -0.28 11.27 14.15
CA GLU A 41 -1.27 12.35 13.99
C GLU A 41 -0.91 13.31 12.84
N ASP A 42 0.37 13.66 12.71
CA ASP A 42 0.86 14.57 11.68
C ASP A 42 1.00 13.94 10.28
N GLY A 43 0.81 12.61 10.17
CA GLY A 43 0.86 11.91 8.89
C GLY A 43 1.52 10.53 8.98
N LEU A 44 2.40 10.24 8.02
CA LEU A 44 2.99 8.92 7.83
C LEU A 44 4.52 8.98 7.87
N ILE A 45 5.12 8.25 8.80
CA ILE A 45 6.58 8.14 8.96
C ILE A 45 7.11 7.05 8.04
N VAL A 46 7.84 7.45 7.01
CA VAL A 46 8.43 6.52 6.06
C VAL A 46 9.84 6.21 6.50
N ARG A 47 10.07 4.96 6.88
CA ARG A 47 11.39 4.47 7.30
C ARG A 47 12.16 3.91 6.12
N ASN A 48 13.48 3.97 6.19
CA ASN A 48 14.40 3.42 5.19
C ASN A 48 14.28 4.03 3.79
N GLY A 49 14.28 5.36 3.69
CA GLY A 49 14.69 6.01 2.44
C GLY A 49 16.12 5.62 2.06
N LYS A 50 16.52 5.80 0.79
CA LYS A 50 17.93 5.67 0.38
C LYS A 50 18.76 6.52 1.37
N PHE A 51 19.74 5.92 2.04
CA PHE A 51 20.53 6.50 3.16
C PHE A 51 19.97 6.40 4.59
N GLY A 52 18.95 5.58 4.86
CA GLY A 52 18.45 5.35 6.23
C GLY A 52 17.71 6.54 6.84
N LYS A 53 17.47 7.58 6.06
CA LYS A 53 16.71 8.76 6.51
C LYS A 53 15.23 8.43 6.57
N GLN A 54 14.61 8.84 7.67
CA GLN A 54 13.17 8.84 7.84
C GLN A 54 12.62 10.15 7.28
N ARG A 55 11.40 10.12 6.71
CA ARG A 55 10.68 11.33 6.34
C ARG A 55 9.23 11.23 6.79
N LEU A 56 8.69 12.35 7.25
CA LEU A 56 7.26 12.49 7.51
C LEU A 56 6.56 12.91 6.21
N ILE A 57 5.52 12.18 5.84
CA ILE A 57 4.62 12.55 4.75
C ILE A 57 3.32 13.03 5.38
N ALA A 58 2.99 14.31 5.18
CA ALA A 58 1.68 14.84 5.55
C ALA A 58 0.60 14.11 4.75
N LEU A 59 -0.38 13.55 5.45
CA LEU A 59 -1.51 12.88 4.82
C LEU A 59 -2.66 13.87 4.63
N GLN A 60 -3.28 13.85 3.46
CA GLN A 60 -4.55 14.52 3.26
C GLN A 60 -5.63 13.87 4.16
N PRO A 61 -6.60 14.64 4.69
CA PRO A 61 -7.66 14.10 5.54
C PRO A 61 -8.42 12.92 4.92
N SER A 62 -8.68 12.98 3.61
CA SER A 62 -9.31 11.90 2.85
C SER A 62 -8.48 10.61 2.87
N THR A 63 -7.17 10.71 2.67
CA THR A 63 -6.24 9.57 2.73
C THR A 63 -6.16 8.99 4.13
N ARG A 64 -6.16 9.84 5.17
CA ARG A 64 -6.22 9.38 6.57
C ARG A 64 -7.50 8.59 6.85
N GLN A 65 -8.66 9.15 6.48
CA GLN A 65 -9.95 8.48 6.67
C GLN A 65 -10.00 7.13 5.93
N ALA A 66 -9.44 7.05 4.73
CA ALA A 66 -9.32 5.80 4.00
C ALA A 66 -8.46 4.77 4.75
N LEU A 67 -7.31 5.18 5.29
CA LEU A 67 -6.46 4.29 6.09
C LEU A 67 -7.15 3.82 7.38
N GLU A 68 -7.88 4.70 8.06
CA GLU A 68 -8.65 4.34 9.27
C GLU A 68 -9.77 3.34 8.95
N ALA A 69 -10.50 3.54 7.85
CA ALA A 69 -11.50 2.59 7.38
C ALA A 69 -10.89 1.21 7.08
N TYR A 70 -9.68 1.19 6.50
CA TYR A 70 -8.94 -0.04 6.26
C TYR A 70 -8.48 -0.71 7.56
N LEU A 71 -8.01 0.04 8.56
CA LEU A 71 -7.65 -0.51 9.88
C LEU A 71 -8.87 -1.14 10.58
N ALA A 72 -10.03 -0.50 10.52
CA ALA A 72 -11.27 -1.07 11.06
C ALA A 72 -11.69 -2.36 10.32
N LEU A 73 -11.54 -2.40 8.99
CA LEU A 73 -11.79 -3.62 8.22
C LEU A 73 -10.81 -4.73 8.62
N ARG A 74 -9.55 -4.38 8.83
CA ARG A 74 -8.51 -5.32 9.22
C ARG A 74 -8.79 -5.99 10.55
N GLU A 75 -9.29 -5.23 11.52
CA GLU A 75 -9.73 -5.78 12.80
C GLU A 75 -10.86 -6.80 12.64
N LYS A 76 -11.84 -6.52 11.76
CA LYS A 76 -12.96 -7.45 11.47
C LYS A 76 -12.49 -8.78 10.91
N HIS A 77 -11.41 -8.80 10.12
CA HIS A 77 -10.84 -10.03 9.56
C HIS A 77 -9.81 -10.72 10.46
N ALA A 78 -9.66 -10.27 11.73
CA ALA A 78 -8.68 -10.79 12.69
C ALA A 78 -7.23 -10.82 12.16
N ALA A 79 -6.90 -9.97 11.18
CA ALA A 79 -5.60 -9.93 10.53
C ALA A 79 -4.61 -9.12 11.37
N ARG A 80 -4.21 -9.68 12.52
CA ARG A 80 -3.32 -9.04 13.50
C ARG A 80 -1.85 -9.15 13.06
N GLY A 81 -1.11 -8.06 13.23
CA GLY A 81 0.28 -7.90 12.79
C GLY A 81 0.77 -6.48 13.02
N ASN A 82 2.08 -6.24 12.92
CA ASN A 82 2.61 -4.87 13.07
C ASN A 82 2.59 -4.10 11.75
N ASP A 83 2.62 -4.81 10.63
CA ASP A 83 2.58 -4.23 9.29
C ASP A 83 1.24 -3.49 9.09
N LEU A 84 1.29 -2.32 8.46
CA LEU A 84 0.11 -1.52 8.17
C LEU A 84 -0.79 -2.29 7.19
N PHE A 85 -0.22 -2.67 6.05
CA PHE A 85 -0.89 -3.51 5.06
C PHE A 85 -0.65 -4.98 5.38
N VAL A 86 -1.71 -5.79 5.45
CA VAL A 86 -1.61 -7.21 5.80
C VAL A 86 -2.42 -8.06 4.84
N THR A 87 -1.94 -9.27 4.61
CA THR A 87 -2.69 -10.33 3.93
C THR A 87 -3.34 -11.26 4.96
N ILE A 88 -4.01 -12.32 4.51
CA ILE A 88 -4.59 -13.36 5.39
C ILE A 88 -3.59 -13.97 6.38
N ARG A 89 -2.28 -13.87 6.10
CA ARG A 89 -1.20 -14.37 6.98
C ARG A 89 -0.78 -13.37 8.07
N GLY A 90 -1.45 -12.21 8.18
CA GLY A 90 -1.11 -11.16 9.15
C GLY A 90 0.19 -10.40 8.85
N ARG A 91 0.74 -10.57 7.64
CA ARG A 91 1.99 -9.95 7.17
C ARG A 91 1.79 -9.16 5.90
N ALA A 92 2.67 -8.19 5.67
CA ALA A 92 2.72 -7.42 4.44
C ALA A 92 2.77 -8.32 3.20
N PRO A 93 2.06 -7.94 2.11
CA PRO A 93 2.13 -8.67 0.86
C PRO A 93 3.55 -8.63 0.30
N HIS A 94 3.99 -9.74 -0.31
CA HIS A 94 5.29 -9.79 -0.95
C HIS A 94 5.36 -8.82 -2.14
N LYS A 95 6.48 -8.09 -2.28
CA LYS A 95 6.69 -7.07 -3.33
C LYS A 95 6.34 -7.59 -4.73
N VAL A 96 6.80 -8.79 -5.06
CA VAL A 96 6.52 -9.44 -6.36
C VAL A 96 5.02 -9.65 -6.56
N ARG A 97 4.30 -10.11 -5.54
CA ARG A 97 2.85 -10.36 -5.63
C ARG A 97 2.07 -9.06 -5.75
N ALA A 98 2.46 -8.02 -5.01
CA ALA A 98 1.87 -6.69 -5.14
C ALA A 98 2.10 -6.10 -6.55
N HIS A 99 3.29 -6.32 -7.13
CA HIS A 99 3.58 -5.90 -8.50
C HIS A 99 2.71 -6.63 -9.53
N VAL A 100 2.58 -7.96 -9.42
CA VAL A 100 1.72 -8.76 -10.32
C VAL A 100 0.26 -8.30 -10.24
N VAL A 101 -0.25 -8.07 -9.03
CA VAL A 101 -1.63 -7.59 -8.85
C VAL A 101 -1.80 -6.20 -9.46
N PHE A 102 -0.83 -5.29 -9.27
CA PHE A 102 -0.85 -3.96 -9.87
C PHE A 102 -0.93 -4.02 -11.40
N VAL A 103 -0.02 -4.76 -12.04
CA VAL A 103 0.01 -4.91 -13.51
C VAL A 103 -1.27 -5.55 -14.06
N ARG A 104 -1.92 -6.42 -13.27
CA ARG A 104 -3.18 -7.04 -13.68
C ARG A 104 -4.38 -6.11 -13.53
N LEU A 105 -4.31 -5.11 -12.64
CA LEU A 105 -5.38 -4.15 -12.40
C LEU A 105 -5.29 -2.91 -13.29
N VAL A 106 -4.11 -2.57 -13.80
CA VAL A 106 -3.94 -1.48 -14.77
C VAL A 106 -4.40 -1.97 -16.15
N PRO A 107 -5.44 -1.37 -16.76
CA PRO A 107 -5.86 -1.72 -18.10
C PRO A 107 -4.72 -1.52 -19.10
N ARG A 108 -4.51 -2.50 -20.00
CA ARG A 108 -3.43 -2.45 -21.01
C ARG A 108 -3.50 -1.22 -21.93
N ASP A 109 -4.68 -0.63 -22.04
CA ASP A 109 -5.00 0.51 -22.92
C ASP A 109 -4.58 1.88 -22.34
N ASN A 110 -4.27 1.97 -21.05
CA ASN A 110 -3.96 3.23 -20.36
C ASN A 110 -2.44 3.47 -20.17
N GLN A 111 -1.62 2.87 -21.05
CA GLN A 111 -0.16 3.06 -21.06
C GLN A 111 0.25 4.44 -21.59
N ASP A 112 -0.65 5.15 -22.27
CA ASP A 112 -0.35 6.43 -22.91
C ASP A 112 -0.69 7.66 -22.06
N GLU A 113 0.33 8.51 -21.96
CA GLU A 113 0.39 9.93 -21.59
C GLU A 113 0.13 10.43 -20.15
N ARG A 114 -0.40 9.65 -19.20
CA ARG A 114 -0.39 10.05 -17.76
C ARG A 114 0.14 9.01 -16.77
N ALA A 115 0.30 7.76 -17.22
CA ALA A 115 0.88 6.66 -16.43
C ALA A 115 2.40 6.80 -16.18
N ALA A 116 3.09 7.71 -16.88
CA ALA A 116 4.52 7.93 -16.75
C ALA A 116 4.97 8.55 -15.39
N SER A 117 4.04 9.12 -14.61
CA SER A 117 4.36 9.63 -13.26
C SER A 117 4.44 8.50 -12.21
N ILE A 118 3.76 7.38 -12.46
CA ILE A 118 3.92 6.12 -11.72
C ILE A 118 5.02 5.31 -12.41
N LYS A 119 6.20 5.92 -12.59
CA LYS A 119 7.42 5.13 -12.59
C LYS A 119 7.55 4.57 -11.18
N MET A 120 6.87 3.44 -10.96
CA MET A 120 7.10 2.49 -9.89
C MET A 120 8.60 2.21 -9.92
N ARG A 121 9.40 3.03 -9.23
CA ARG A 121 10.85 2.94 -9.19
C ARG A 121 11.16 1.65 -8.44
N ILE A 122 11.21 0.57 -9.20
CA ILE A 122 11.85 -0.68 -8.86
C ILE A 122 13.32 -0.31 -8.66
N ALA A 123 13.68 0.04 -7.42
CA ALA A 123 15.02 -0.27 -6.95
C ALA A 123 15.05 -1.79 -6.80
N THR A 124 15.38 -2.45 -7.90
CA THR A 124 16.10 -3.71 -7.91
C THR A 124 17.53 -3.34 -7.51
N CYS A 125 18.10 -4.03 -6.53
CA CYS A 125 19.56 -4.10 -6.43
C CYS A 125 20.10 -4.76 -7.70
#